data_AF-A0A833QKI4-F1
#
_entry.id   AF-A0A833QKI4-F1
#
_cell.length_a   1.000
_cell.length_b   1.000
_cell.length_c   1.000
_cell.angle_alpha   90.00
_cell.angle_beta   90.00
_cell.angle_gamma   90.00
#
_symmetry.space_group_name_H-M   'P 1'
#
loop_
_entity.id
_entity.type
_entity.pdbx_description
1 polymer ?
#
loop_
_entity_poly.entity_id
_entity_poly.type
_entity_poly.pdbx_seq_one_letter_code
_entity_poly.pdbx_strand_id
1 'polypeptide(L)'
;MASFSSTPKLVSICGALLVFFSLFLSPSFADTFDKTTEMIWGSDNAKQSDDGTQLSLSLDTRSGSAFKSKDAYLFGRIDIQLKLVEGNSAGTVSTFYVVHI
;
A
#
# COMPACT_ATOMS: atom_id res chain seq x y z
N MET A 1 14.13 38.76 -36.14
CA MET A 1 14.49 37.98 -34.95
C MET A 1 13.86 38.67 -33.75
N ALA A 2 12.67 38.26 -33.29
CA ALA A 2 11.99 38.92 -32.18
C ALA A 2 12.58 38.42 -30.86
N SER A 3 13.23 39.32 -30.12
CA SER A 3 13.77 39.05 -28.79
C SER A 3 12.63 39.06 -27.77
N PHE A 4 12.31 37.89 -27.20
CA PHE A 4 11.38 37.78 -26.09
C PHE A 4 12.03 38.38 -24.85
N SER A 5 11.73 39.63 -24.55
CA SER A 5 12.10 40.28 -23.29
C SER A 5 11.19 39.73 -22.19
N SER A 6 11.70 38.77 -21.42
CA SER A 6 11.03 38.30 -20.21
C SER A 6 11.09 39.41 -19.16
N THR A 7 9.97 40.09 -18.91
CA THR A 7 9.88 40.99 -17.76
C THR A 7 9.95 40.16 -16.46
N PRO A 8 10.73 40.58 -15.44
CA PRO A 8 10.97 39.77 -14.24
C PRO A 8 9.69 39.47 -13.45
N LYS A 9 8.65 40.29 -13.62
CA LYS A 9 7.33 40.12 -12.99
C LYS A 9 6.60 38.88 -13.51
N LEU A 10 6.68 38.60 -14.82
CA LEU A 10 5.99 37.48 -15.45
C LEU A 10 6.64 36.14 -15.05
N VAL A 11 7.97 36.12 -14.99
CA VAL A 11 8.75 34.98 -14.47
C VAL A 11 8.44 34.74 -12.99
N SER A 12 8.32 35.80 -12.19
CA SER A 12 7.99 35.71 -10.77
C SER A 12 6.57 35.20 -10.51
N ILE A 13 5.58 35.61 -11.32
CA ILE A 13 4.19 35.12 -11.23
C ILE A 13 4.10 33.64 -11.61
N CYS A 14 4.76 33.22 -12.69
CA CYS A 14 4.80 31.80 -13.06
C CYS A 14 5.50 30.95 -11.99
N GLY A 15 6.58 31.46 -11.39
CA GLY A 15 7.25 30.81 -10.25
C GLY A 15 6.33 30.66 -9.04
N ALA A 16 5.59 31.71 -8.68
CA ALA A 16 4.63 31.67 -7.58
C ALA A 16 3.49 30.67 -7.83
N LEU A 17 2.97 30.60 -9.06
CA LEU A 17 1.93 29.65 -9.44
C LEU A 17 2.41 28.19 -9.38
N LEU A 18 3.64 27.90 -9.80
CA LEU A 18 4.22 26.56 -9.70
C LEU A 18 4.42 26.12 -8.25
N VAL A 19 4.90 27.02 -7.38
CA VAL A 19 5.03 26.75 -5.94
C VAL A 19 3.64 26.52 -5.32
N PHE A 20 2.66 27.32 -5.68
CA PHE A 20 1.28 27.17 -5.19
C PHE A 20 0.66 25.86 -5.64
N PHE A 21 0.90 25.43 -6.89
CA PHE A 21 0.43 24.16 -7.41
C PHE A 21 1.09 22.94 -6.72
N SER A 22 2.40 23.02 -6.41
CA SER A 22 3.09 21.95 -5.68
C SER A 22 2.56 21.72 -4.26
N LEU A 23 1.95 22.73 -3.64
CA LEU A 23 1.34 22.61 -2.31
C LEU A 23 0.03 21.78 -2.33
N PHE A 24 -0.57 21.56 -3.50
CA PHE A 24 -1.77 20.72 -3.65
C PHE A 24 -1.47 19.26 -4.00
N LEU A 25 -0.19 18.90 -4.22
CA LEU A 25 0.19 17.49 -4.32
C LEU A 25 0.12 16.87 -2.92
N SER A 26 -0.99 16.21 -2.65
CA SER A 26 -1.15 15.41 -1.43
C SER A 26 -0.17 14.23 -1.50
N PRO A 27 0.70 14.01 -0.50
CA PRO A 27 1.46 12.77 -0.44
C PRO A 27 0.46 11.60 -0.32
N SER A 28 0.55 10.63 -1.22
CA SER A 28 -0.17 9.36 -1.09
C SER A 28 0.50 8.58 0.03
N PHE A 29 -0.08 8.59 1.24
CA PHE A 29 0.34 7.68 2.29
C PHE A 29 -0.17 6.28 1.94
N ALA A 30 0.73 5.31 1.89
CA ALA A 30 0.33 3.91 1.94
C ALA A 30 -0.38 3.69 3.27
N ASP A 31 -1.60 3.14 3.20
CA ASP A 31 -2.34 2.81 4.41
C ASP A 31 -1.72 1.58 5.09
N THR A 32 -1.89 1.49 6.40
CA THR A 32 -1.27 0.47 7.23
C THR A 32 -2.13 -0.82 7.21
N PHE A 33 -1.53 -1.99 7.42
CA PHE A 33 -2.28 -3.26 7.36
C PHE A 33 -3.42 -3.35 8.38
N ASP A 34 -3.25 -2.79 9.59
CA ASP A 34 -4.30 -2.74 10.63
C ASP A 34 -5.52 -1.93 10.23
N LYS A 35 -5.35 -0.94 9.34
CA LYS A 35 -6.45 -0.09 8.88
C LYS A 35 -7.22 -0.73 7.74
N THR A 36 -6.52 -1.39 6.82
CA THR A 36 -7.10 -1.94 5.58
C THR A 36 -7.58 -3.39 5.71
N THR A 37 -7.03 -4.16 6.65
CA THR A 37 -7.29 -5.60 6.77
C THR A 37 -7.76 -6.00 8.16
N GLU A 38 -8.44 -7.13 8.25
CA GLU A 38 -8.79 -7.79 9.50
C GLU A 38 -8.50 -9.29 9.43
N MET A 39 -8.12 -9.87 10.57
CA MET A 39 -7.85 -11.30 10.69
C MET A 39 -9.15 -12.10 10.63
N ILE A 40 -9.20 -13.10 9.75
CA ILE A 40 -10.30 -14.06 9.68
C ILE A 40 -10.12 -15.12 10.75
N TRP A 41 -8.91 -15.65 10.89
CA TRP A 41 -8.52 -16.66 11.87
C TRP A 41 -7.01 -16.71 12.05
N GLY A 42 -6.55 -17.35 13.13
CA GLY A 42 -5.12 -17.56 13.39
C GLY A 42 -4.38 -16.30 13.84
N SER A 43 -5.01 -15.44 14.67
CA SER A 43 -4.39 -14.20 15.18
C SER A 43 -3.10 -14.47 15.96
N ASP A 44 -2.98 -15.61 16.65
CA ASP A 44 -1.75 -16.03 17.33
C ASP A 44 -0.59 -16.31 16.34
N ASN A 45 -0.94 -16.62 15.09
CA ASN A 45 -0.06 -16.92 13.97
C ASN A 45 0.01 -15.76 12.96
N ALA A 46 -0.25 -14.54 13.42
CA ALA A 46 -0.09 -13.31 12.66
C ALA A 46 0.67 -12.27 13.48
N LYS A 47 1.61 -11.57 12.84
CA LYS A 47 2.41 -10.50 13.46
C LYS A 47 2.50 -9.32 12.52
N GLN A 48 2.19 -8.15 13.04
CA GLN A 48 2.35 -6.88 12.33
C GLN A 48 3.68 -6.24 12.74
N SER A 49 4.37 -5.62 11.79
CA SER A 49 5.58 -4.83 12.08
C SER A 49 5.25 -3.59 12.91
N ASP A 50 6.25 -3.03 13.60
CA ASP A 50 6.05 -1.85 14.47
C ASP A 50 5.60 -0.60 13.70
N ASP A 51 5.98 -0.49 12.42
CA ASP A 51 5.53 0.57 11.51
C ASP A 51 4.19 0.24 10.82
N GLY A 52 3.69 -0.99 11.03
CA GLY A 52 2.47 -1.55 10.49
C GLY A 52 2.44 -1.77 8.98
N THR A 53 3.55 -1.56 8.28
CA THR A 53 3.63 -1.68 6.82
C THR A 53 3.75 -3.13 6.36
N GLN A 54 3.97 -4.08 7.27
CA GLN A 54 4.14 -5.49 6.96
C GLN A 54 3.27 -6.36 7.88
N LEU A 55 2.61 -7.35 7.28
CA LEU A 55 1.88 -8.41 7.96
C LEU A 55 2.57 -9.75 7.69
N SER A 56 3.05 -10.40 8.73
CA SER A 56 3.64 -11.73 8.69
C SER A 56 2.62 -12.77 9.13
N LEU A 57 2.42 -13.79 8.29
CA LEU A 57 1.56 -14.94 8.58
C LEU A 57 2.41 -16.18 8.78
N SER A 58 2.05 -17.02 9.74
CA SER A 58 2.71 -18.31 10.00
C SER A 58 1.72 -19.47 9.95
N LEU A 59 2.25 -20.64 9.63
CA LEU A 59 1.57 -21.92 9.69
C LEU A 59 2.40 -22.86 10.56
N ASP A 60 1.77 -23.42 11.58
CA ASP A 60 2.35 -24.45 12.43
C ASP A 60 1.50 -25.73 12.37
N THR A 61 1.81 -26.70 13.24
CA THR A 61 1.10 -27.98 13.29
C THR A 61 -0.33 -27.88 13.82
N ARG A 62 -0.71 -26.76 14.43
CA ARG A 62 -2.02 -26.52 15.03
C ARG A 62 -2.92 -25.72 14.10
N SER A 63 -2.40 -24.67 13.45
CA SER A 63 -3.18 -23.77 12.59
C SER A 63 -2.32 -22.92 11.66
N GLY A 64 -2.91 -22.49 10.54
CA GLY A 64 -2.42 -21.35 9.75
C GLY A 64 -2.96 -20.01 10.27
N SER A 65 -2.96 -19.01 9.38
CA SER A 65 -3.58 -17.71 9.60
C SER A 65 -4.05 -17.11 8.28
N ALA A 66 -5.05 -16.23 8.35
CA ALA A 66 -5.57 -15.54 7.17
C ALA A 66 -6.17 -14.17 7.54
N PHE A 67 -6.07 -13.23 6.61
CA PHE A 67 -6.71 -11.93 6.68
C PHE A 67 -7.65 -11.72 5.48
N LYS A 68 -8.55 -10.75 5.60
CA LYS A 68 -9.33 -10.19 4.49
C LYS A 68 -9.27 -8.66 4.53
N SER A 69 -9.60 -8.03 3.42
CA SER A 69 -9.90 -6.59 3.41
C SER A 69 -11.13 -6.31 4.28
N LYS A 70 -11.14 -5.14 4.93
CA LYS A 70 -12.34 -4.66 5.65
C LYS A 70 -13.44 -4.24 4.67
N ASP A 71 -13.03 -3.64 3.56
CA ASP A 71 -13.94 -3.19 2.51
C ASP A 71 -14.06 -4.21 1.38
N ALA A 72 -15.22 -4.20 0.73
CA ALA A 72 -15.48 -4.93 -0.50
C ALA A 72 -15.32 -3.99 -1.71
N TYR A 73 -14.80 -4.52 -2.81
CA TYR A 73 -14.54 -3.75 -4.02
C TYR A 73 -15.20 -4.41 -5.23
N LEU A 74 -15.94 -3.62 -6.01
CA LEU A 74 -16.51 -4.06 -7.29
C LEU A 74 -15.49 -3.96 -8.43
N PHE A 75 -14.68 -2.89 -8.41
CA PHE A 75 -13.59 -2.65 -9.34
C PHE A 75 -12.42 -2.06 -8.56
N GLY A 76 -11.20 -2.36 -8.99
CA GLY A 76 -10.01 -1.79 -8.35
C GLY A 76 -8.72 -2.38 -8.89
N ARG A 77 -7.61 -1.82 -8.42
CA ARG A 77 -6.28 -2.37 -8.57
C ARG A 77 -5.79 -2.72 -7.18
N ILE A 78 -5.30 -3.94 -7.00
CA ILE A 78 -4.76 -4.40 -5.72
C ILE A 78 -3.32 -4.82 -5.96
N ASP A 79 -2.40 -4.09 -5.35
CA ASP A 79 -0.97 -4.38 -5.40
C ASP A 79 -0.53 -4.88 -4.02
N ILE A 80 0.20 -5.99 -3.97
CA ILE A 80 0.78 -6.54 -2.74
C ILE A 80 2.24 -6.91 -2.97
N GLN A 81 3.09 -6.58 -2.00
CA GLN A 81 4.45 -7.13 -1.94
C GLN A 81 4.42 -8.39 -1.08
N LEU A 82 4.65 -9.55 -1.70
CA LEU A 82 4.59 -10.84 -1.04
C LEU A 82 5.98 -11.46 -0.94
N LYS A 83 6.41 -11.77 0.28
CA LYS A 83 7.60 -12.59 0.54
C LYS A 83 7.15 -13.97 1.00
N LEU A 84 7.61 -15.01 0.32
CA LEU A 84 7.32 -16.39 0.69
C LEU A 84 8.25 -16.88 1.80
N VAL A 85 7.82 -17.95 2.48
CA VAL A 85 8.63 -18.67 3.46
C VAL A 85 9.91 -19.19 2.82
N GLU A 86 11.01 -19.11 3.56
CA GLU A 86 12.32 -19.60 3.12
C GLU A 86 12.52 -21.09 3.43
N GLY A 87 13.40 -21.76 2.68
CA GLY A 87 13.77 -23.16 2.94
C GLY A 87 12.75 -24.17 2.42
N ASN A 88 12.51 -25.23 3.21
CA ASN A 88 11.59 -26.31 2.82
C ASN A 88 10.13 -25.92 3.12
N SER A 89 9.36 -25.77 2.06
CA SER A 89 7.94 -25.39 2.11
C SER A 89 7.02 -26.44 1.49
N ALA A 90 7.48 -27.69 1.39
CA ALA A 90 6.71 -28.78 0.80
C ALA A 90 5.36 -28.94 1.50
N GLY A 91 4.28 -28.95 0.71
CA GLY A 91 2.91 -29.09 1.22
C GLY A 91 2.30 -27.81 1.80
N THR A 92 3.02 -26.68 1.80
CA THR A 92 2.46 -25.38 2.19
C THR A 92 1.90 -24.63 0.99
N VAL A 93 0.86 -23.84 1.21
CA VAL A 93 0.27 -22.97 0.19
C VAL A 93 0.09 -21.57 0.80
N SER A 94 0.68 -20.56 0.17
CA SER A 94 0.42 -19.15 0.48
C SER A 94 -0.45 -18.56 -0.62
N THR A 95 -1.59 -17.99 -0.24
CA THR A 95 -2.60 -17.50 -1.20
C THR A 95 -2.87 -16.02 -1.02
N PHE A 96 -3.02 -15.32 -2.15
CA PHE A 96 -3.59 -13.99 -2.23
C PHE A 96 -4.58 -13.98 -3.38
N TYR A 97 -5.86 -13.78 -3.09
CA TYR A 97 -6.94 -13.89 -4.06
C TYR A 97 -8.09 -12.95 -3.73
N VAL A 98 -8.96 -12.74 -4.72
CA VAL A 98 -10.22 -12.02 -4.56
C VAL A 98 -11.33 -13.05 -4.57
N VAL A 99 -12.24 -12.95 -3.60
CA VAL A 99 -13.45 -13.75 -3.55
C VAL A 99 -14.66 -12.84 -3.51
N HIS A 100 -15.66 -13.18 -4.32
CA HIS A 100 -16.99 -12.60 -4.17
C HIS A 100 -17.71 -13.37 -3.08
N ILE A 101 -18.14 -12.69 -2.03
CA ILE A 101 -19.02 -13.26 -1.00
C ILE A 101 -20.46 -13.01 -1.43
#